data_AF-B6IU94-F1
#
_entry.id   AF-B6IU94-F1
#
_cell.length_a   1.000
_cell.length_b   1.000
_cell.length_c   1.000
_cell.angle_alpha   90.00
_cell.angle_beta   90.00
_cell.angle_gamma   90.00
#
_symmetry.space_group_name_H-M   'P 1'
#
loop_
_entity.id
_entity.type
_entity.pdbx_description
1 polymer ?
#
loop_
_entity_poly.entity_id
_entity_poly.type
_entity_poly.pdbx_seq_one_letter_code
_entity_poly.pdbx_strand_id
1 'polypeptide(L)'
;MGTTLPMRTAQIAAELTTTAMVLGETALAAQQTVALRLTRLAQAAAEPSRLMDPEFRLMGWEKLEAARAAGFAMVEGWGAVHEAFWHWSGRQCAAAQEATVAAATARGAPELMQAQQRFAEASLDAAEAAVARLALATDRIARLGLAPYHKATRSNARRLSREAKLPVLLG
;
A
#
# COMPACT_ATOMS: atom_id res chain seq x y z
N MET A 1 -9.87 24.65 7.59
CA MET A 1 -11.08 23.91 7.99
C MET A 1 -10.70 22.45 8.15
N GLY A 2 -10.62 21.95 9.38
CA GLY A 2 -10.20 20.57 9.67
C GLY A 2 -11.36 19.60 9.42
N THR A 3 -11.10 18.54 8.65
CA THR A 3 -12.04 17.43 8.49
C THR A 3 -12.26 16.74 9.83
N THR A 4 -13.52 16.48 10.18
CA THR A 4 -13.89 15.83 11.44
C THR A 4 -13.40 14.38 11.46
N LEU A 5 -13.05 13.89 12.65
CA LEU A 5 -12.65 12.50 12.95
C LEU A 5 -13.43 11.41 12.17
N PRO A 6 -14.78 11.43 12.13
CA PRO A 6 -15.58 10.44 11.38
C PRO A 6 -15.41 10.54 9.86
N MET A 7 -15.15 11.73 9.31
CA MET A 7 -14.92 11.90 7.87
C MET A 7 -13.58 11.29 7.45
N ARG A 8 -12.53 11.39 8.29
CA ARG A 8 -11.23 10.78 8.01
C ARG A 8 -11.27 9.26 8.06
N THR A 9 -11.94 8.69 9.06
CA THR A 9 -12.09 7.23 9.16
C THR A 9 -12.87 6.66 7.97
N ALA A 10 -13.93 7.35 7.51
CA ALA A 10 -14.67 6.96 6.32
C ALA A 10 -13.81 7.00 5.04
N GLN A 11 -12.96 8.02 4.87
CA GLN A 11 -12.01 8.08 3.75
C GLN A 11 -11.00 6.94 3.79
N ILE A 12 -10.40 6.66 4.95
CA ILE A 12 -9.45 5.55 5.12
C ILE A 12 -10.11 4.21 4.77
N ALA A 13 -11.34 3.98 5.24
CA ALA A 13 -12.10 2.77 4.94
C ALA A 13 -12.40 2.62 3.43
N ALA A 14 -12.74 3.72 2.75
CA ALA A 14 -12.99 3.72 1.31
C ALA A 14 -11.72 3.40 0.50
N GLU A 15 -10.58 3.97 0.87
CA GLU A 15 -9.31 3.66 0.20
C GLU A 15 -8.88 2.20 0.41
N LEU A 16 -8.98 1.69 1.66
CA LEU A 16 -8.69 0.28 1.97
C LEU A 16 -9.60 -0.69 1.20
N THR A 17 -10.87 -0.34 1.06
CA THR A 17 -11.84 -1.15 0.29
C THR A 17 -11.44 -1.20 -1.19
N THR A 18 -11.02 -0.07 -1.75
CA THR A 18 -10.56 0.01 -3.15
C THR A 18 -9.32 -0.86 -3.37
N THR A 19 -8.35 -0.79 -2.45
CA THR A 19 -7.16 -1.64 -2.50
C THR A 19 -7.49 -3.12 -2.35
N ALA A 20 -8.43 -3.47 -1.46
CA ALA A 20 -8.91 -4.85 -1.30
C ALA A 20 -9.57 -5.38 -2.59
N MET A 21 -10.34 -4.55 -3.31
CA MET A 21 -10.91 -4.94 -4.60
C MET A 21 -9.83 -5.18 -5.65
N VAL A 22 -8.85 -4.28 -5.79
CA VAL A 22 -7.72 -4.46 -6.72
C VAL A 22 -6.90 -5.70 -6.37
N LEU A 23 -6.71 -5.99 -5.09
CA LEU A 23 -6.05 -7.20 -4.62
C LEU A 23 -6.85 -8.46 -5.01
N GLY A 24 -8.17 -8.43 -4.83
CA GLY A 24 -9.07 -9.50 -5.25
C GLY A 24 -9.03 -9.78 -6.75
N GLU A 25 -9.10 -8.72 -7.58
CA GLU A 25 -8.97 -8.83 -9.04
C GLU A 25 -7.61 -9.38 -9.44
N THR A 26 -6.54 -8.91 -8.80
CA THR A 26 -5.17 -9.39 -9.03
C THR A 26 -5.04 -10.86 -8.67
N ALA A 27 -5.63 -11.29 -7.54
CA ALA A 27 -5.60 -12.69 -7.10
C ALA A 27 -6.33 -13.62 -8.09
N LEU A 28 -7.53 -13.22 -8.56
CA LEU A 28 -8.28 -13.97 -9.57
C LEU A 28 -7.51 -14.07 -10.90
N ALA A 29 -6.91 -12.97 -11.35
CA ALA A 29 -6.08 -12.94 -12.55
C ALA A 29 -4.82 -13.81 -12.40
N ALA A 30 -4.21 -13.80 -11.22
CA ALA A 30 -3.04 -14.60 -10.90
C ALA A 30 -3.36 -16.09 -10.91
N GLN A 31 -4.51 -16.51 -10.37
CA GLN A 31 -4.96 -17.89 -10.42
C GLN A 31 -5.11 -18.40 -11.86
N GLN A 32 -5.70 -17.61 -12.76
CA GLN A 32 -5.81 -17.96 -14.18
C GLN A 32 -4.43 -18.10 -14.85
N THR A 33 -3.55 -17.14 -14.60
CA THR A 33 -2.19 -17.15 -15.14
C THR A 33 -1.37 -18.33 -14.63
N VAL A 34 -1.49 -18.67 -13.34
CA VAL A 34 -0.81 -19.82 -12.72
C VAL A 34 -1.36 -21.13 -13.27
N ALA A 35 -2.68 -21.29 -13.41
CA ALA A 35 -3.28 -22.50 -13.97
C ALA A 35 -2.85 -22.74 -15.42
N LEU A 36 -2.82 -21.69 -16.25
CA LEU A 36 -2.38 -21.76 -17.65
C LEU A 36 -0.87 -22.00 -17.76
N ARG A 37 -0.05 -21.48 -16.82
CA ARG A 37 1.37 -21.82 -16.75
C ARG A 37 1.63 -23.23 -16.25
N LEU A 38 0.83 -23.74 -15.32
CA LEU A 38 0.93 -25.12 -14.83
C LEU A 38 0.62 -26.12 -15.94
N THR A 39 -0.41 -25.84 -16.75
CA THR A 39 -0.75 -26.69 -17.90
C THR A 39 0.36 -26.69 -18.96
N ARG A 40 1.00 -25.55 -19.23
CA ARG A 40 2.18 -25.48 -20.11
C ARG A 40 3.40 -26.19 -19.54
N LEU A 41 3.67 -26.07 -18.24
CA LEU A 41 4.72 -26.82 -17.55
C LEU A 41 4.46 -28.33 -17.58
N ALA A 42 3.23 -28.77 -17.38
CA ALA A 42 2.84 -30.18 -17.49
C ALA A 42 3.01 -30.70 -18.92
N GLN A 43 2.64 -29.90 -19.93
CA GLN A 43 2.88 -30.22 -21.34
C GLN A 43 4.37 -30.26 -21.69
N ALA A 44 5.19 -29.43 -21.03
CA ALA A 44 6.62 -29.40 -21.24
C ALA A 44 7.37 -30.51 -20.48
N ALA A 45 6.79 -31.04 -19.39
CA ALA A 45 7.29 -32.26 -18.74
C ALA A 45 7.14 -33.51 -19.63
N ALA A 46 6.10 -33.54 -20.47
CA ALA A 46 5.91 -34.57 -21.50
C ALA A 46 6.79 -34.33 -22.75
N GLU A 47 7.14 -33.08 -23.05
CA GLU A 47 7.95 -32.70 -24.21
C GLU A 47 8.84 -31.47 -23.90
N PRO A 48 10.13 -31.68 -23.54
CA PRO A 48 11.01 -30.62 -23.02
C PRO A 48 11.25 -29.45 -23.98
N SER A 49 11.07 -29.64 -25.28
CA SER A 49 11.17 -28.58 -26.29
C SER A 49 10.11 -27.49 -26.12
N ARG A 50 9.01 -27.75 -25.39
CA ARG A 50 7.97 -26.75 -25.07
C ARG A 50 8.36 -25.79 -23.93
N LEU A 51 9.43 -26.05 -23.18
CA LEU A 51 10.02 -25.05 -22.26
C LEU A 51 10.60 -23.84 -23.00
N MET A 52 10.85 -23.99 -24.30
CA MET A 52 11.33 -22.92 -25.19
C MET A 52 10.17 -22.12 -25.81
N ASP A 53 8.92 -22.31 -25.33
CA ASP A 53 7.78 -21.51 -25.76
C ASP A 53 8.09 -20.01 -25.59
N PRO A 54 8.15 -19.24 -26.70
CA PRO A 54 8.47 -17.81 -26.65
C PRO A 54 7.47 -17.04 -25.77
N GLU A 55 6.21 -17.49 -25.67
CA GLU A 55 5.20 -16.87 -24.82
C GLU A 55 5.48 -17.14 -23.33
N PHE A 56 5.94 -18.33 -22.96
CA PHE A 56 6.34 -18.64 -21.58
C PHE A 56 7.54 -17.78 -21.13
N ARG A 57 8.52 -17.58 -22.02
CA ARG A 57 9.66 -16.69 -21.76
C ARG A 57 9.26 -15.22 -21.65
N LEU A 58 8.39 -14.75 -22.53
CA LEU A 58 7.85 -13.38 -22.51
C LEU A 58 7.13 -13.10 -21.18
N MET A 59 6.26 -14.01 -20.77
CA MET A 59 5.54 -13.96 -19.50
C MET A 59 6.44 -13.93 -18.25
N GLY A 60 7.59 -14.60 -18.32
CA GLY A 60 8.62 -14.55 -17.28
C GLY A 60 9.29 -13.19 -17.21
N TRP A 61 9.63 -12.63 -18.38
CA TRP A 61 10.22 -11.29 -18.49
C TRP A 61 9.26 -10.20 -18.00
N GLU A 62 7.99 -10.25 -18.40
CA GLU A 62 6.95 -9.32 -17.95
C GLU A 62 6.75 -9.36 -16.42
N LYS A 63 6.92 -10.53 -15.78
CA LYS A 63 6.87 -10.64 -14.32
C LYS A 63 8.09 -9.98 -13.66
N LEU A 64 9.28 -10.12 -14.24
CA LEU A 64 10.50 -9.51 -13.74
C LEU A 64 10.45 -7.97 -13.87
N GLU A 65 9.97 -7.47 -15.00
CA GLU A 65 9.79 -6.03 -15.23
C GLU A 65 8.71 -5.46 -14.31
N ALA A 66 7.61 -6.18 -14.09
CA ALA A 66 6.59 -5.79 -13.10
C ALA A 66 7.17 -5.74 -11.68
N ALA A 67 8.03 -6.70 -11.30
CA ALA A 67 8.70 -6.69 -9.99
C ALA A 67 9.64 -5.49 -9.82
N ARG A 68 10.42 -5.17 -10.86
CA ARG A 68 11.30 -3.99 -10.89
C ARG A 68 10.50 -2.69 -10.79
N ALA A 69 9.44 -2.55 -11.60
CA ALA A 69 8.57 -1.38 -11.58
C ALA A 69 7.84 -1.21 -10.23
N ALA A 70 7.37 -2.32 -9.64
CA ALA A 70 6.78 -2.32 -8.30
C ALA A 70 7.79 -1.88 -7.24
N GLY A 71 9.03 -2.35 -7.31
CA GLY A 71 10.10 -1.94 -6.41
C GLY A 71 10.36 -0.43 -6.44
N PHE A 72 10.49 0.16 -7.63
CA PHE A 72 10.66 1.61 -7.75
C PHE A 72 9.43 2.39 -7.27
N ALA A 73 8.22 1.93 -7.58
CA ALA A 73 6.99 2.59 -7.16
C ALA A 73 6.78 2.51 -5.63
N MET A 74 7.18 1.41 -4.98
CA MET A 74 7.17 1.30 -3.52
C MET A 74 8.19 2.23 -2.86
N VAL A 75 9.37 2.40 -3.45
CA VAL A 75 10.39 3.37 -2.99
C VAL A 75 9.84 4.80 -3.06
N GLU A 76 9.13 5.16 -4.14
CA GLU A 76 8.46 6.45 -4.25
C GLU A 76 7.37 6.63 -3.17
N GLY A 77 6.60 5.56 -2.89
CA GLY A 77 5.61 5.54 -1.81
C GLY A 77 6.19 5.74 -0.41
N TRP A 78 7.46 5.40 -0.19
CA TRP A 78 8.15 5.58 1.10
C TRP A 78 8.27 7.05 1.52
N GLY A 79 8.27 7.98 0.55
CA GLY A 79 8.29 9.42 0.83
C GLY A 79 7.13 9.87 1.71
N ALA A 80 5.93 9.31 1.50
CA ALA A 80 4.74 9.63 2.29
C ALA A 80 4.82 9.12 3.73
N VAL A 81 5.48 7.97 3.95
CA VAL A 81 5.75 7.43 5.30
C VAL A 81 6.72 8.35 6.03
N HIS A 82 7.78 8.77 5.35
CA HIS A 82 8.79 9.67 5.91
C HIS A 82 8.22 11.05 6.26
N GLU A 83 7.36 11.61 5.40
CA GLU A 83 6.65 12.86 5.65
C GLU A 83 5.73 12.76 6.87
N ALA A 84 4.95 11.68 6.98
CA ALA A 84 4.08 11.45 8.13
C ALA A 84 4.87 11.37 9.44
N PHE A 85 6.02 10.69 9.42
CA PHE A 85 6.92 10.59 10.56
C PHE A 85 7.49 11.95 10.99
N TRP A 86 8.05 12.72 10.05
CA TRP A 86 8.63 14.03 10.37
C TRP A 86 7.59 15.04 10.86
N HIS A 87 6.40 15.01 10.27
CA HIS A 87 5.32 15.86 10.72
C HIS A 87 4.88 15.53 12.16
N TRP A 88 4.75 14.25 12.50
CA TRP A 88 4.47 13.82 13.87
C TRP A 88 5.60 14.22 14.83
N SER A 89 6.85 13.96 14.46
CA SER A 89 8.02 14.32 15.27
C SER A 89 8.07 15.82 15.57
N GLY A 90 7.87 16.68 14.56
CA GLY A 90 7.82 18.12 14.76
C GLY A 90 6.69 18.55 15.71
N ARG A 91 5.52 17.91 15.62
CA ARG A 91 4.39 18.13 16.53
C ARG A 91 4.69 17.72 17.97
N GLN A 92 5.40 16.61 18.17
CA GLN A 92 5.86 16.16 19.48
C GLN A 92 6.89 17.12 20.08
N CYS A 93 7.86 17.59 19.28
CA CYS A 93 8.83 18.59 19.72
C CYS A 93 8.15 19.90 20.16
N ALA A 94 7.19 20.40 19.40
CA ALA A 94 6.42 21.59 19.76
C ALA A 94 5.63 21.39 21.06
N ALA A 95 4.90 20.26 21.20
CA ALA A 95 4.16 19.95 22.42
C ALA A 95 5.08 19.83 23.65
N ALA A 96 6.25 19.20 23.50
CA ALA A 96 7.23 19.05 24.58
C ALA A 96 7.85 20.40 24.99
N GLN A 97 8.10 21.28 24.03
CA GLN A 97 8.59 22.64 24.29
C GLN A 97 7.54 23.44 25.07
N GLU A 98 6.28 23.43 24.63
CA GLU A 98 5.18 24.10 25.34
C GLU A 98 5.00 23.56 26.76
N ALA A 99 5.06 22.24 26.94
CA ALA A 99 4.95 21.60 28.25
C ALA A 99 6.10 22.00 29.19
N THR A 100 7.32 22.08 28.66
CA THR A 100 8.52 22.46 29.40
C THR A 100 8.43 23.92 29.87
N VAL A 101 8.02 24.84 28.99
CA VAL A 101 7.81 26.25 29.34
C VAL A 101 6.69 26.36 30.38
N ALA A 102 5.57 25.69 30.18
CA ALA A 102 4.45 25.71 31.12
C ALA A 102 4.86 25.20 32.51
N ALA A 103 5.62 24.11 32.57
CA ALA A 103 6.15 23.57 33.82
C ALA A 103 7.16 24.52 34.49
N ALA A 104 8.05 25.16 33.73
CA ALA A 104 9.03 26.12 34.25
C ALA A 104 8.37 27.39 34.82
N THR A 105 7.21 27.79 34.30
CA THR A 105 6.47 28.97 34.76
C THR A 105 5.40 28.67 35.81
N ALA A 106 5.17 27.39 36.14
CA ALA A 106 4.11 26.97 37.04
C ALA A 106 4.37 27.41 38.49
N ARG A 107 3.33 27.93 39.14
CA ARG A 107 3.34 28.43 40.52
C ARG A 107 2.83 27.40 41.54
N GLY A 108 2.43 26.21 41.09
CA GLY A 108 1.97 25.13 41.96
C GLY A 108 1.56 23.86 41.22
N ALA A 109 1.24 22.83 42.00
CA ALA A 109 0.84 21.51 41.50
C ALA A 109 -0.34 21.54 40.49
N PRO A 110 -1.39 22.39 40.65
CA PRO A 110 -2.48 22.44 39.67
C PRO A 110 -2.03 22.87 38.27
N GLU A 111 -1.12 23.85 38.17
CA GLU A 111 -0.62 24.37 36.90
C GLU A 111 0.30 23.35 36.20
N LEU A 112 1.13 22.64 36.98
CA LEU A 112 1.93 21.50 36.50
C LEU A 112 1.04 20.37 35.95
N MET A 113 -0.02 20.00 36.68
CA MET A 113 -0.97 18.97 36.24
C MET A 113 -1.64 19.39 34.92
N GLN A 114 -2.03 20.66 34.80
CA GLN A 114 -2.65 21.18 33.58
C GLN A 114 -1.67 21.23 32.39
N ALA A 115 -0.38 21.50 32.64
CA ALA A 115 0.66 21.43 31.60
C ALA A 115 0.85 19.99 31.11
N GLN A 116 0.85 19.02 32.02
CA GLN A 116 0.95 17.60 31.69
C GLN A 116 -0.28 17.10 30.92
N GLN A 117 -1.49 17.51 31.31
CA GLN A 117 -2.72 17.16 30.59
C GLN A 117 -2.71 17.70 29.16
N ARG A 118 -2.36 18.98 28.98
CA ARG A 118 -2.24 19.60 27.63
C ARG A 118 -1.22 18.89 26.76
N PHE A 119 -0.08 18.51 27.33
CA PHE A 119 0.92 17.72 26.61
C PHE A 119 0.37 16.35 26.16
N ALA A 120 -0.34 15.66 27.05
CA ALA A 120 -0.94 14.35 26.74
C ALA A 120 -2.00 14.48 25.62
N GLU A 121 -2.90 15.46 25.71
CA GLU A 121 -3.90 15.74 24.67
C GLU A 121 -3.24 16.07 23.32
N ALA A 122 -2.28 17.01 23.30
CA ALA A 122 -1.57 17.38 22.09
C ALA A 122 -0.79 16.21 21.47
N SER A 123 -0.27 15.31 22.31
CA SER A 123 0.46 14.12 21.88
C SER A 123 -0.46 13.07 21.27
N LEU A 124 -1.63 12.85 21.88
CA LEU A 124 -2.65 11.92 21.39
C LEU A 124 -3.22 12.39 20.04
N ASP A 125 -3.56 13.67 19.92
CA ASP A 125 -4.03 14.27 18.65
C ASP A 125 -2.99 14.12 17.53
N ALA A 126 -1.71 14.38 17.85
CA ALA A 126 -0.62 14.22 16.89
C ALA A 126 -0.42 12.75 16.48
N ALA A 127 -0.54 11.83 17.43
CA ALA A 127 -0.43 10.39 17.17
C ALA A 127 -1.59 9.88 16.30
N GLU A 128 -2.83 10.29 16.57
CA GLU A 128 -3.98 9.92 15.77
C GLU A 128 -3.83 10.38 14.30
N ALA A 129 -3.45 11.64 14.11
CA ALA A 129 -3.20 12.18 12.78
C ALA A 129 -2.04 11.48 12.05
N ALA A 130 -1.00 11.06 12.79
CA ALA A 130 0.13 10.32 12.25
C ALA A 130 -0.28 8.91 11.80
N VAL A 131 -1.05 8.20 12.63
CA VAL A 131 -1.58 6.87 12.31
C VAL A 131 -2.46 6.92 11.07
N ALA A 132 -3.35 7.91 10.96
CA ALA A 132 -4.18 8.11 9.77
C ALA A 132 -3.34 8.32 8.49
N ARG A 133 -2.33 9.18 8.56
CA ARG A 133 -1.42 9.42 7.41
C ARG A 133 -0.59 8.18 7.06
N LEU A 134 -0.14 7.43 8.07
CA LEU A 134 0.63 6.21 7.87
C LEU A 134 -0.24 5.12 7.23
N ALA A 135 -1.50 4.99 7.63
CA ALA A 135 -2.45 4.07 7.00
C ALA A 135 -2.65 4.40 5.51
N LEU A 136 -2.87 5.68 5.18
CA LEU A 136 -2.99 6.14 3.78
C LEU A 136 -1.69 5.96 2.99
N ALA A 137 -0.53 6.21 3.60
CA ALA A 137 0.77 5.99 2.96
C ALA A 137 1.02 4.50 2.67
N THR A 138 0.64 3.63 3.62
CA THR A 138 0.74 2.16 3.46
C THR A 138 -0.17 1.67 2.35
N ASP A 139 -1.42 2.16 2.31
CA ASP A 139 -2.36 1.85 1.23
C ASP A 139 -1.81 2.29 -0.13
N ARG A 140 -1.24 3.50 -0.21
CA ARG A 140 -0.60 4.01 -1.43
C ARG A 140 0.58 3.14 -1.86
N ILE A 141 1.46 2.71 -0.94
CA ILE A 141 2.56 1.79 -1.24
C ILE A 141 2.02 0.46 -1.78
N ALA A 142 0.96 -0.07 -1.17
CA ALA A 142 0.33 -1.30 -1.62
C ALA A 142 -0.23 -1.15 -3.05
N ARG A 143 -0.98 -0.08 -3.34
CA ARG A 143 -1.50 0.20 -4.69
C ARG A 143 -0.38 0.36 -5.72
N LEU A 144 0.66 1.12 -5.39
CA LEU A 144 1.82 1.35 -6.26
C LEU A 144 2.58 0.06 -6.54
N GLY A 145 2.75 -0.81 -5.53
CA GLY A 145 3.38 -2.12 -5.70
C GLY A 145 2.52 -3.11 -6.49
N LEU A 146 1.19 -3.09 -6.32
CA LEU A 146 0.27 -4.00 -6.99
C LEU A 146 0.00 -3.63 -8.45
N ALA A 147 -0.01 -2.33 -8.79
CA ALA A 147 -0.40 -1.88 -10.13
C ALA A 147 0.42 -2.50 -11.29
N PRO A 148 1.76 -2.62 -11.21
CA PRO A 148 2.54 -3.29 -12.25
C PRO A 148 2.21 -4.77 -12.40
N TYR A 149 2.01 -5.48 -11.27
CA TYR A 149 1.60 -6.88 -11.28
C TYR A 149 0.20 -7.07 -11.84
N HIS A 150 -0.75 -6.24 -11.44
CA HIS A 150 -2.11 -6.26 -11.98
C HIS A 150 -2.08 -6.07 -13.50
N LYS A 151 -1.36 -5.05 -13.99
CA LYS A 151 -1.22 -4.77 -15.43
C LYS A 151 -0.63 -5.96 -16.19
N ALA A 152 0.48 -6.51 -15.72
CA ALA A 152 1.14 -7.65 -16.38
C ALA A 152 0.25 -8.90 -16.37
N THR A 153 -0.35 -9.21 -15.23
CA THR A 153 -1.22 -10.38 -15.06
C THR A 153 -2.47 -10.30 -15.92
N ARG A 154 -3.11 -9.12 -15.98
CA ARG A 154 -4.29 -8.89 -16.83
C ARG A 154 -3.95 -8.96 -18.32
N SER A 155 -2.80 -8.41 -18.73
CA SER A 155 -2.31 -8.53 -20.11
C SER A 155 -2.11 -9.99 -20.49
N ASN A 156 -1.48 -10.77 -19.62
CA ASN A 156 -1.23 -12.20 -19.82
C ASN A 156 -2.55 -12.98 -19.90
N ALA A 157 -3.45 -12.78 -18.94
CA ALA A 157 -4.77 -13.42 -18.97
C ALA A 157 -5.50 -13.17 -20.29
N ARG A 158 -5.54 -11.91 -20.78
CA ARG A 158 -6.15 -11.58 -22.07
C ARG A 158 -5.48 -12.26 -23.27
N ARG A 159 -4.15 -12.35 -23.29
CA ARG A 159 -3.40 -12.99 -24.38
C ARG A 159 -3.61 -14.50 -24.38
N LEU A 160 -3.51 -15.13 -23.22
CA LEU A 160 -3.71 -16.57 -23.05
C LEU A 160 -5.15 -17.01 -23.31
N SER A 161 -6.16 -16.25 -22.87
CA SER A 161 -7.57 -16.55 -23.18
C SER A 161 -7.85 -16.51 -24.68
N ARG A 162 -7.23 -15.58 -25.41
CA ARG A 162 -7.34 -15.51 -26.88
C ARG A 162 -6.70 -16.72 -27.55
N GLU A 163 -5.51 -17.12 -27.12
CA GLU A 163 -4.83 -18.34 -27.62
C GLU A 163 -5.64 -19.60 -27.35
N ALA A 164 -6.23 -19.70 -26.16
CA ALA A 164 -7.03 -20.86 -25.74
C ALA A 164 -8.49 -20.83 -26.26
N LYS A 165 -8.91 -19.78 -26.97
CA LYS A 165 -10.30 -19.54 -27.39
C LYS A 165 -11.31 -19.59 -26.23
N LEU A 166 -10.88 -19.15 -25.04
CA LEU A 166 -11.71 -19.11 -23.84
C LEU A 166 -12.26 -17.69 -23.62
N PRO A 167 -13.45 -17.54 -23.01
CA PRO A 167 -13.97 -16.23 -22.63
C PRO A 167 -13.03 -15.54 -21.64
N VAL A 168 -12.77 -14.24 -21.85
CA VAL A 168 -11.97 -13.41 -20.94
C VAL A 168 -12.86 -13.10 -19.72
N LEU A 169 -12.50 -13.64 -18.57
CA LEU A 169 -13.27 -13.48 -17.33
C LEU A 169 -13.02 -12.14 -16.61
N LEU A 170 -12.11 -11.30 -17.11
CA LEU A 170 -11.72 -10.03 -16.48
C LEU A 170 -11.83 -8.86 -17.46
N GLY A 171 -12.78 -7.97 -17.18
CA GLY A 171 -13.06 -6.70 -17.87
C GLY A 171 -11.91 -5.73 -17.73
#